data_AF-A0A2A5M719-F1
#
_entry.id   AF-A0A2A5M719-F1
#
_cell.length_a   1.000
_cell.length_b   1.000
_cell.length_c   1.000
_cell.angle_alpha   90.00
_cell.angle_beta   90.00
_cell.angle_gamma   90.00
#
_symmetry.space_group_name_H-M   'P 1'
#
loop_
_entity.id
_entity.type
_entity.pdbx_description
1 polymer ?
#
loop_
_entity_poly.entity_id
_entity_poly.type
_entity_poly.pdbx_seq_one_letter_code
_entity_poly.pdbx_strand_id
1 'polypeptide(L)'
;LIPLGALGMFLMAFLMPYFISLLSYSFLFFFFGFCGALFIVPLNTLIQFHAKENELGQILAGNNFFQNIAMLGFLVLATLFAKFEINVVYLFYFITLVTFIGGFYILLKFPFSLVRILLSIAFLQRYRLLVEGFENIPEKGGALLLGNHISFIDWAVVQMAIPRKIYFVMERSIYSKWYIKFFLDKFGIIPVSSTGSKTSLELIAKHIKEGNLVCLFPEGTLSRHGQLNEFKAGFELACEYLSEDDGKIIPFYIRGL
;
A
#
# COMPACT_ATOMS: atom_id res chain seq x y z
N LEU A 1 -3.98 1.43 6.37
CA LEU A 1 -4.36 2.36 7.47
C LEU A 1 -3.17 3.21 7.92
N ILE A 2 -1.95 2.67 7.93
CA ILE A 2 -0.72 3.36 8.35
C ILE A 2 -0.55 4.78 7.75
N PRO A 3 -0.64 5.00 6.42
CA PRO A 3 -0.43 6.35 5.88
C PRO A 3 -1.52 7.35 6.31
N LEU A 4 -2.76 6.89 6.46
CA LEU A 4 -3.87 7.70 6.94
C LEU A 4 -3.66 8.12 8.39
N GLY A 5 -3.23 7.21 9.26
CA GLY A 5 -2.88 7.50 10.65
C GLY A 5 -1.74 8.51 10.75
N ALA A 6 -0.68 8.35 9.95
CA ALA A 6 0.46 9.26 9.94
C ALA A 6 0.09 10.68 9.48
N LEU A 7 -0.69 10.81 8.40
CA LEU A 7 -1.21 12.09 7.93
C LEU A 7 -2.15 12.74 8.95
N GLY A 8 -3.02 11.96 9.58
CA GLY A 8 -3.93 12.44 10.62
C GLY A 8 -3.19 12.97 11.84
N MET A 9 -2.17 12.25 12.33
CA MET A 9 -1.31 12.73 13.42
C MET A 9 -0.61 14.04 13.07
N PHE A 10 -0.04 14.16 11.86
CA PHE A 10 0.58 15.40 11.38
C PHE A 10 -0.43 16.55 11.34
N LEU A 11 -1.61 16.34 10.77
CA LEU A 11 -2.64 17.37 10.68
C LEU A 11 -3.08 17.85 12.06
N MET A 12 -3.33 16.92 12.99
CA MET A 12 -3.71 17.28 14.37
C MET A 12 -2.58 18.04 15.08
N ALA A 13 -1.33 17.58 14.97
CA ALA A 13 -0.17 18.26 15.54
C ALA A 13 0.02 19.68 14.97
N PHE A 14 -0.09 19.83 13.65
CA PHE A 14 0.00 21.12 12.96
C PHE A 14 -1.06 22.10 13.44
N LEU A 15 -2.26 21.63 13.76
CA LEU A 15 -3.36 22.47 14.24
C LEU A 15 -3.20 22.90 15.71
N MET A 16 -2.51 22.13 16.56
CA MET A 16 -2.38 22.39 18.00
C MET A 16 -1.94 23.82 18.37
N PRO A 17 -0.94 24.45 17.72
CA PRO A 17 -0.50 25.80 18.06
C PRO A 17 -1.55 26.90 17.84
N TYR A 18 -2.56 26.66 17.01
CA TYR A 18 -3.52 27.67 16.56
C TYR A 18 -4.79 27.72 17.41
N PHE A 19 -5.02 26.73 18.27
CA PHE A 19 -6.20 26.67 19.14
C PHE A 19 -5.84 27.04 20.58
N ILE A 20 -6.80 27.66 21.27
CA ILE A 20 -6.62 28.14 22.67
C ILE A 20 -7.71 27.62 23.62
N SER A 21 -8.77 27.03 23.09
CA SER A 21 -9.88 26.50 23.90
C SER A 21 -9.61 25.08 24.37
N LEU A 22 -9.98 24.79 25.63
CA LEU A 22 -9.91 23.44 26.19
C LEU A 22 -10.68 22.42 25.34
N LEU A 23 -11.86 22.80 24.83
CA LEU A 23 -12.67 21.92 23.99
C LEU A 23 -11.95 21.56 22.69
N SER A 24 -11.28 22.53 22.07
CA SER A 24 -10.47 22.31 20.86
C SER A 24 -9.29 21.39 21.14
N TYR A 25 -8.60 21.58 22.27
CA TYR A 25 -7.51 20.68 22.67
C TYR A 25 -8.00 19.25 22.94
N SER A 26 -9.12 19.07 23.63
CA SER A 26 -9.71 17.75 23.86
C SER A 26 -10.00 17.02 22.54
N PHE A 27 -10.56 17.73 21.55
CA PHE A 27 -10.80 17.18 20.22
C PHE A 27 -9.49 16.82 19.51
N LEU A 28 -8.52 17.73 19.49
CA LEU A 28 -7.23 17.51 18.82
C LEU A 28 -6.46 16.34 19.44
N PHE A 29 -6.38 16.23 20.76
CA PHE A 29 -5.70 15.12 21.42
C PHE A 29 -6.41 13.79 21.23
N PHE A 30 -7.75 13.78 21.27
CA PHE A 30 -8.52 12.58 20.97
C PHE A 30 -8.23 12.07 19.55
N PHE A 31 -8.34 12.94 18.55
CA PHE A 31 -8.10 12.57 17.15
C PHE A 31 -6.63 12.25 16.88
N PHE A 32 -5.69 12.94 17.53
CA PHE A 32 -4.28 12.58 17.47
C PHE A 32 -4.05 11.15 17.98
N GLY A 33 -4.63 10.79 19.14
CA GLY A 33 -4.56 9.43 19.69
C GLY A 33 -5.24 8.38 18.80
N PHE A 34 -6.42 8.71 18.26
CA PHE A 34 -7.14 7.83 17.32
C PHE A 34 -6.32 7.58 16.04
N CYS A 35 -5.75 8.62 15.43
CA CYS A 35 -4.85 8.49 14.28
C CYS A 35 -3.57 7.72 14.63
N GLY A 36 -3.05 7.90 15.85
CA GLY A 36 -1.96 7.09 16.40
C GLY A 36 -2.31 5.61 16.45
N ALA A 37 -3.53 5.24 16.88
CA ALA A 37 -4.00 3.86 16.85
C ALA A 37 -4.09 3.29 15.43
N LEU A 38 -4.62 4.06 14.47
CA LEU A 38 -4.67 3.70 13.04
C LEU A 38 -3.27 3.52 12.42
N PHE A 39 -2.24 4.11 13.02
CA PHE A 39 -0.85 3.95 12.62
C PHE A 39 -0.19 2.74 13.29
N ILE A 40 -0.21 2.67 14.63
CA ILE A 40 0.62 1.72 15.38
C ILE A 40 0.09 0.29 15.34
N VAL A 41 -1.24 0.10 15.35
CA VAL A 41 -1.84 -1.24 15.35
C VAL A 41 -1.47 -1.99 14.07
N PRO A 42 -1.74 -1.46 12.85
CA PRO A 42 -1.39 -2.17 11.63
C PRO A 42 0.12 -2.28 11.41
N LEU A 43 0.91 -1.30 11.88
CA LEU A 43 2.37 -1.37 11.79
C LEU A 43 2.91 -2.53 12.63
N ASN A 44 2.46 -2.67 13.87
CA ASN A 44 2.83 -3.79 14.73
C ASN A 44 2.35 -5.12 14.15
N THR A 45 1.13 -5.19 13.59
CA THR A 45 0.66 -6.38 12.88
C THR A 45 1.55 -6.74 11.69
N LEU A 46 2.00 -5.76 10.89
CA LEU A 46 2.92 -6.01 9.78
C LEU A 46 4.29 -6.53 10.26
N ILE A 47 4.82 -5.97 11.35
CA ILE A 47 6.07 -6.45 11.95
C ILE A 47 5.92 -7.92 12.39
N GLN A 48 4.80 -8.26 13.03
CA GLN A 48 4.52 -9.63 13.46
C GLN A 48 4.35 -10.59 12.27
N PHE A 49 3.66 -10.14 11.21
CA PHE A 49 3.39 -10.96 10.04
C PHE A 49 4.65 -11.31 9.24
N HIS A 50 5.65 -10.42 9.22
CA HIS A 50 6.92 -10.65 8.50
C HIS A 50 7.99 -11.29 9.38
N ALA A 51 7.85 -11.24 10.70
CA ALA A 51 8.74 -11.93 11.62
C ALA A 51 8.57 -13.45 11.49
N LYS A 52 9.69 -14.17 11.47
CA LYS A 52 9.66 -15.63 11.57
C LYS A 52 9.19 -16.03 12.97
N GLU A 53 8.50 -17.16 13.10
CA GLU A 53 7.93 -17.62 14.38
C GLU A 53 8.98 -17.74 15.49
N ASN A 54 10.21 -18.13 15.14
CA ASN A 54 11.33 -18.28 16.06
C ASN A 54 12.00 -16.95 16.49
N GLU A 55 11.74 -15.84 15.78
CA GLU A 55 12.37 -14.52 16.03
C GLU A 55 11.35 -13.47 16.49
N LEU A 56 10.06 -13.81 16.49
CA LEU A 56 8.95 -12.89 16.78
C LEU A 56 9.13 -12.16 18.12
N GLY A 57 9.46 -12.90 19.19
CA GLY A 57 9.64 -12.32 20.52
C GLY A 57 10.78 -11.30 20.56
N GLN A 58 11.90 -11.58 19.87
CA GLN A 58 13.05 -10.68 19.81
C GLN A 58 12.75 -9.42 18.99
N ILE A 59 12.06 -9.57 17.86
CA ILE A 59 11.65 -8.45 17.01
C ILE A 59 10.67 -7.54 17.76
N LEU A 60 9.69 -8.10 18.46
CA LEU A 60 8.74 -7.33 19.27
C LEU A 60 9.41 -6.63 20.46
N ALA A 61 10.32 -7.32 21.15
CA ALA A 61 11.10 -6.73 22.24
C ALA A 61 11.95 -5.56 21.73
N GLY A 62 12.62 -5.73 20.58
CA GLY A 62 13.39 -4.66 19.94
C GLY A 62 12.51 -3.45 19.57
N ASN A 63 11.35 -3.69 18.97
CA ASN A 63 10.39 -2.63 18.63
C ASN A 63 9.93 -1.85 19.89
N ASN A 64 9.54 -2.56 20.95
CA ASN A 64 9.14 -1.94 22.22
C ASN A 64 10.29 -1.16 22.87
N PHE A 65 11.52 -1.67 22.79
CA PHE A 65 12.71 -1.00 23.31
C PHE A 65 12.94 0.36 22.64
N PHE A 66 12.90 0.41 21.31
CA PHE A 66 13.01 1.68 20.57
C PHE A 66 11.88 2.65 20.89
N GLN A 67 10.64 2.16 21.03
CA GLN A 67 9.50 2.99 21.43
C GLN A 67 9.68 3.59 22.83
N ASN A 68 10.15 2.80 23.80
CA ASN A 68 10.40 3.27 25.16
C ASN A 68 11.53 4.31 25.22
N ILE A 69 12.60 4.13 24.45
CA ILE A 69 13.67 5.13 24.32
C ILE A 69 13.12 6.45 23.78
N ALA A 70 12.33 6.38 22.69
CA ALA A 70 11.74 7.58 22.11
C ALA A 70 10.81 8.28 23.12
N MET A 71 9.92 7.53 23.79
CA MET A 71 9.01 8.05 24.80
C MET A 71 9.75 8.71 25.96
N LEU A 72 10.81 8.07 26.48
CA LEU A 72 11.65 8.64 27.53
C LEU A 72 12.33 9.93 27.06
N GLY A 73 12.83 9.97 25.83
CA GLY A 73 13.43 11.16 25.23
C GLY A 73 12.44 12.33 25.14
N PHE A 74 11.22 12.08 24.67
CA PHE A 74 10.16 13.09 24.64
C PHE A 74 9.73 13.56 26.03
N LEU A 75 9.69 12.65 27.02
CA LEU A 75 9.40 13.01 28.40
C LEU A 75 10.48 13.94 28.97
N VAL A 76 11.77 13.60 28.79
CA VAL A 76 12.89 14.44 29.22
C VAL A 76 12.83 15.82 28.55
N LEU A 77 12.56 15.87 27.25
CA LEU A 77 12.40 17.13 26.52
C LEU A 77 11.27 17.99 27.11
N ALA A 78 10.09 17.41 27.35
CA ALA A 78 8.95 18.10 27.94
C ALA A 78 9.27 18.59 29.36
N THR A 79 9.95 17.79 30.17
CA THR A 79 10.39 18.18 31.52
C THR A 79 11.39 19.34 31.48
N LEU A 80 12.34 19.34 30.54
CA LEU A 80 13.28 20.44 30.37
C LEU A 80 12.55 21.74 29.98
N PHE A 81 11.60 21.67 29.05
CA PHE A 81 10.80 22.83 28.65
C PHE A 81 10.01 23.40 29.84
N ALA A 82 9.38 22.53 30.64
CA ALA A 82 8.69 22.94 31.86
C ALA A 82 9.64 23.57 32.89
N LYS A 83 10.83 22.99 33.08
CA LYS A 83 11.84 23.49 34.04
C LYS A 83 12.39 24.86 33.64
N PHE A 84 12.57 25.12 32.35
CA PHE A 84 13.07 26.39 31.82
C PHE A 84 11.95 27.38 31.46
N GLU A 85 10.68 27.07 31.82
CA GLU A 85 9.50 27.89 31.52
C GLU A 85 9.38 28.27 30.03
N ILE A 86 9.87 27.37 29.15
CA ILE A 86 9.78 27.55 27.70
C ILE A 86 8.33 27.38 27.28
N ASN A 87 7.86 28.29 26.43
CA ASN A 87 6.48 28.25 25.94
C ASN A 87 6.16 26.90 25.25
N VAL A 88 5.07 26.25 25.69
CA VAL A 88 4.61 24.95 25.17
C VAL A 88 4.35 24.93 23.67
N VAL A 89 4.08 26.09 23.06
CA VAL A 89 3.88 26.22 21.61
C VAL A 89 5.09 25.71 20.82
N TYR A 90 6.32 25.87 21.34
CA TYR A 90 7.52 25.32 20.72
C TYR A 90 7.55 23.79 20.73
N LEU A 91 6.96 23.15 21.75
CA LEU A 91 6.81 21.69 21.80
C LEU A 91 5.83 21.21 20.72
N PHE A 92 4.73 21.93 20.50
CA PHE A 92 3.79 21.62 19.42
C PHE A 92 4.42 21.76 18.03
N TYR A 93 5.23 22.81 17.80
CA TYR A 93 5.99 22.93 16.55
C TYR A 93 7.01 21.79 16.38
N PHE A 94 7.68 21.37 17.45
CA PHE A 94 8.59 20.23 17.41
C PHE A 94 7.87 18.92 17.06
N ILE A 95 6.73 18.62 17.70
CA ILE A 95 5.92 17.44 17.39
C ILE A 95 5.40 17.50 15.94
N THR A 96 4.99 18.69 15.47
CA THR A 96 4.58 18.90 14.07
C THR A 96 5.71 18.56 13.10
N LEU A 97 6.93 18.98 13.37
CA LEU A 97 8.09 18.66 12.54
C LEU A 97 8.37 17.15 12.52
N VAL A 98 8.36 16.49 13.68
CA VAL A 98 8.61 15.05 13.78
C VAL A 98 7.54 14.25 13.03
N THR A 99 6.26 14.59 13.22
CA THR A 99 5.13 13.94 12.54
C THR A 99 5.10 14.24 11.05
N PHE A 100 5.54 15.42 10.61
CA PHE A 100 5.70 15.75 9.20
C PHE A 100 6.77 14.88 8.54
N ILE A 101 7.97 14.80 9.13
CA ILE A 101 9.07 13.99 8.60
C ILE A 101 8.68 12.50 8.58
N GLY A 102 8.12 12.00 9.69
CA GLY A 102 7.64 10.63 9.80
C GLY A 102 6.51 10.32 8.81
N GLY A 103 5.52 11.22 8.71
CA GLY A 103 4.42 11.12 7.76
C GLY A 103 4.91 11.07 6.31
N PHE A 104 5.81 11.99 5.93
CA PHE A 104 6.40 12.03 4.60
C PHE A 104 7.20 10.76 4.27
N TYR A 105 8.01 10.27 5.21
CA TYR A 105 8.73 9.00 5.05
C TYR A 105 7.78 7.82 4.83
N ILE A 106 6.69 7.75 5.60
CA ILE A 106 5.68 6.70 5.47
C ILE A 106 4.96 6.77 4.12
N LEU A 107 4.65 7.96 3.62
CA LEU A 107 4.05 8.14 2.28
C LEU A 107 4.98 7.61 1.18
N LEU A 108 6.29 7.84 1.30
CA LEU A 108 7.27 7.34 0.35
C LEU A 108 7.47 5.82 0.42
N LYS A 109 7.35 5.22 1.61
CA LYS A 109 7.53 3.78 1.83
C LYS A 109 6.27 2.96 1.55
N PHE A 110 5.08 3.50 1.84
CA PHE A 110 3.79 2.81 1.69
C PHE A 110 2.83 3.53 0.73
N PRO A 111 3.27 3.94 -0.49
CA PRO A 111 2.41 4.65 -1.44
C PRO A 111 1.22 3.80 -1.86
N PHE A 112 1.45 2.50 -1.97
CA PHE A 112 0.47 1.50 -2.32
C PHE A 112 -0.70 1.44 -1.32
N SER A 113 -0.40 1.36 -0.02
CA SER A 113 -1.43 1.28 1.02
C SER A 113 -2.29 2.54 1.06
N LEU A 114 -1.72 3.71 0.76
CA LEU A 114 -2.49 4.95 0.68
C LEU A 114 -3.47 4.91 -0.49
N VAL A 115 -2.99 4.58 -1.69
CA VAL A 115 -3.84 4.56 -2.88
C VAL A 115 -4.95 3.53 -2.74
N ARG A 116 -4.67 2.34 -2.21
CA ARG A 116 -5.71 1.34 -1.93
C ARG A 116 -6.82 1.91 -1.03
N ILE A 117 -6.46 2.60 0.06
CA ILE A 117 -7.45 3.21 0.97
C ILE A 117 -8.27 4.29 0.27
N LEU A 118 -7.60 5.20 -0.46
CA LEU A 118 -8.29 6.28 -1.17
C LEU A 118 -9.27 5.72 -2.21
N LEU A 119 -8.84 4.71 -2.97
CA LEU A 119 -9.69 4.00 -3.92
C LEU A 119 -10.85 3.31 -3.21
N SER A 120 -10.59 2.61 -2.10
CA SER A 120 -11.65 1.95 -1.32
C SER A 120 -12.68 2.94 -0.79
N ILE A 121 -12.27 4.08 -0.24
CA ILE A 121 -13.20 5.11 0.24
C ILE A 121 -14.01 5.67 -0.93
N ALA A 122 -13.36 6.05 -2.04
CA ALA A 122 -14.05 6.63 -3.19
C ALA A 122 -15.01 5.65 -3.87
N PHE A 123 -14.62 4.39 -3.99
CA PHE A 123 -15.35 3.36 -4.73
C PHE A 123 -16.46 2.74 -3.89
N LEU A 124 -16.17 2.35 -2.64
CA LEU A 124 -17.13 1.63 -1.78
C LEU A 124 -18.27 2.53 -1.27
N GLN A 125 -18.16 3.86 -1.39
CA GLN A 125 -19.26 4.77 -1.13
C GLN A 125 -20.41 4.64 -2.15
N ARG A 126 -20.11 4.18 -3.38
CA ARG A 126 -21.09 4.11 -4.47
C ARG A 126 -21.31 2.70 -5.00
N TYR A 127 -20.32 1.82 -4.86
CA TYR A 127 -20.33 0.47 -5.40
C TYR A 127 -20.11 -0.56 -4.30
N ARG A 128 -20.81 -1.69 -4.39
CA ARG A 128 -20.58 -2.84 -3.52
C ARG A 128 -19.63 -3.80 -4.21
N LEU A 129 -18.43 -3.97 -3.65
CA LEU A 129 -17.47 -4.98 -4.11
C LEU A 129 -17.80 -6.32 -3.44
N LEU A 130 -18.14 -7.33 -4.25
CA LEU A 130 -18.28 -8.72 -3.83
C LEU A 130 -17.10 -9.51 -4.40
N VAL A 131 -16.40 -10.24 -3.53
CA VAL A 131 -15.24 -11.06 -3.90
C VAL A 131 -15.57 -12.49 -3.53
N GLU A 132 -15.62 -13.37 -4.54
CA GLU A 132 -15.81 -14.81 -4.39
C GLU A 132 -14.51 -15.52 -4.79
N GLY A 133 -14.17 -16.63 -4.13
CA GLY A 133 -12.96 -17.38 -4.44
C GLY A 133 -11.67 -16.73 -3.96
N PHE A 134 -11.74 -15.85 -2.94
CA PHE A 134 -10.57 -15.18 -2.35
C PHE A 134 -9.54 -16.18 -1.80
N GLU A 135 -10.02 -17.30 -1.26
CA GLU A 135 -9.24 -18.43 -0.74
C GLU A 135 -8.31 -19.08 -1.76
N ASN A 136 -8.53 -18.86 -3.06
CA ASN A 136 -7.65 -19.35 -4.12
C ASN A 136 -6.37 -18.51 -4.26
N ILE A 137 -6.33 -17.30 -3.68
CA ILE A 137 -5.16 -16.43 -3.73
C ILE A 137 -4.15 -16.92 -2.68
N PRO A 138 -2.93 -17.29 -3.09
CA PRO A 138 -1.94 -17.79 -2.14
C PRO A 138 -1.56 -16.70 -1.14
N GLU A 139 -1.51 -17.04 0.15
CA GLU A 139 -1.04 -16.14 1.20
C GLU A 139 0.45 -15.80 1.04
N LYS A 140 1.24 -16.80 0.61
CA LYS A 140 2.68 -16.72 0.34
C LYS A 140 3.01 -17.39 -0.99
N GLY A 141 4.08 -16.95 -1.65
CA GLY A 141 4.44 -17.42 -2.99
C GLY A 141 3.79 -16.59 -4.12
N GLY A 142 4.24 -16.83 -5.34
CA GLY A 142 3.85 -16.06 -6.52
C GLY A 142 2.61 -16.61 -7.21
N ALA A 143 1.93 -15.75 -7.97
CA ALA A 143 0.86 -16.18 -8.87
C ALA A 143 0.69 -15.22 -10.04
N LEU A 144 0.23 -15.76 -11.17
CA LEU A 144 -0.18 -15.00 -12.34
C LEU A 144 -1.70 -14.92 -12.38
N LEU A 145 -2.23 -13.73 -12.10
CA LEU A 145 -3.65 -13.40 -12.17
C LEU A 145 -4.01 -13.06 -13.62
N LEU A 146 -4.94 -13.82 -14.20
CA LEU A 146 -5.44 -13.61 -15.56
C LEU A 146 -6.94 -13.33 -15.53
N GLY A 147 -7.37 -12.23 -16.13
CA GLY A 147 -8.79 -11.91 -16.16
C GLY A 147 -9.16 -10.94 -17.26
N ASN A 148 -10.46 -10.69 -17.35
CA ASN A 148 -11.00 -9.82 -18.38
C ASN A 148 -10.73 -8.34 -18.12
N HIS A 149 -10.73 -7.54 -19.19
CA HIS A 149 -10.52 -6.09 -19.11
C HIS A 149 -11.70 -5.32 -19.68
N ILE A 150 -12.60 -4.85 -18.82
CA ILE A 150 -13.83 -4.14 -19.18
C ILE A 150 -13.77 -2.63 -18.94
N SER A 151 -12.92 -2.17 -18.01
CA SER A 151 -12.85 -0.76 -17.63
C SER A 151 -11.45 -0.30 -17.25
N PHE A 152 -11.22 1.01 -17.38
CA PHE A 152 -9.97 1.64 -16.96
C PHE A 152 -9.69 1.49 -15.45
N ILE A 153 -10.73 1.24 -14.65
CA ILE A 153 -10.61 1.07 -13.19
C ILE A 153 -10.47 -0.39 -12.75
N ASP A 154 -10.37 -1.36 -13.66
CA ASP A 154 -10.25 -2.78 -13.31
C ASP A 154 -9.05 -3.05 -12.41
N TRP A 155 -7.90 -2.41 -12.68
CA TRP A 155 -6.72 -2.52 -11.82
C TRP A 155 -7.01 -2.09 -10.37
N ALA A 156 -7.84 -1.06 -10.18
CA ALA A 156 -8.21 -0.57 -8.86
C ALA A 156 -9.13 -1.57 -8.16
N VAL A 157 -10.10 -2.14 -8.90
CA VAL A 157 -11.04 -3.14 -8.37
C VAL A 157 -10.30 -4.40 -7.91
N VAL A 158 -9.46 -4.97 -8.78
CA VAL A 158 -8.64 -6.15 -8.45
C VAL A 158 -7.72 -5.84 -7.26
N GLN A 159 -7.14 -4.64 -7.23
CA GLN A 159 -6.27 -4.26 -6.12
C GLN A 159 -7.00 -4.03 -4.80
N MET A 160 -8.27 -3.61 -4.83
CA MET A 160 -9.08 -3.53 -3.60
C MET A 160 -9.46 -4.92 -3.11
N ALA A 161 -9.82 -5.82 -4.02
CA ALA A 161 -10.22 -7.20 -3.72
C ALA A 161 -9.10 -8.02 -3.05
N ILE A 162 -7.84 -7.81 -3.45
CA ILE A 162 -6.71 -8.61 -2.98
C ILE A 162 -5.84 -7.79 -2.00
N PRO A 163 -5.52 -8.30 -0.79
CA PRO A 163 -4.78 -7.56 0.22
C PRO A 163 -3.26 -7.51 -0.03
N ARG A 164 -2.75 -8.39 -0.89
CA ARG A 164 -1.36 -8.42 -1.33
C ARG A 164 -1.12 -7.39 -2.44
N LYS A 165 0.10 -6.88 -2.51
CA LYS A 165 0.52 -6.00 -3.61
C LYS A 165 0.51 -6.77 -4.93
N ILE A 166 -0.15 -6.22 -5.94
CA ILE A 166 -0.19 -6.79 -7.29
C ILE A 166 0.68 -5.94 -8.21
N TYR A 167 1.50 -6.62 -9.00
CA TYR A 167 2.31 -6.04 -10.07
C TYR A 167 1.50 -6.12 -11.35
N PHE A 168 0.98 -4.99 -11.82
CA PHE A 168 0.19 -4.96 -13.04
C PHE A 168 1.09 -4.86 -14.26
N VAL A 169 0.78 -5.66 -15.27
CA VAL A 169 1.40 -5.56 -16.59
C VAL A 169 0.69 -4.46 -17.39
N MET A 170 1.46 -3.53 -17.93
CA MET A 170 0.94 -2.40 -18.71
C MET A 170 1.72 -2.22 -20.01
N GLU A 171 1.04 -1.77 -21.06
CA GLU A 171 1.68 -1.46 -22.33
C GLU A 171 2.75 -0.35 -22.17
N ARG A 172 3.94 -0.59 -22.73
CA ARG A 172 5.11 0.29 -22.59
C ARG A 172 4.84 1.72 -23.06
N SER A 173 4.02 1.91 -24.09
CA SER A 173 3.66 3.21 -24.66
C SER A 173 2.91 4.10 -23.66
N ILE A 174 2.03 3.50 -22.84
CA ILE A 174 1.30 4.17 -21.77
C ILE A 174 2.24 4.39 -20.58
N TYR A 175 3.00 3.36 -20.21
CA TYR A 175 3.92 3.42 -19.08
C TYR A 175 5.01 4.49 -19.24
N SER A 176 5.52 4.71 -20.46
CA SER A 176 6.62 5.65 -20.73
C SER A 176 6.23 7.13 -20.68
N LYS A 177 4.96 7.47 -20.44
CA LYS A 177 4.51 8.87 -20.36
C LYS A 177 5.11 9.54 -19.12
N TRP A 178 5.90 10.60 -19.34
CA TRP A 178 6.73 11.25 -18.31
C TRP A 178 5.97 11.66 -17.04
N TYR A 179 4.71 12.10 -17.19
CA TYR A 179 3.90 12.61 -16.09
C TYR A 179 3.30 11.52 -15.19
N ILE A 180 3.21 10.27 -15.66
CA ILE A 180 2.76 9.12 -14.84
C ILE A 180 3.88 8.14 -14.52
N LYS A 181 4.98 8.15 -15.27
CA LYS A 181 6.08 7.18 -15.12
C LYS A 181 6.58 7.08 -13.67
N PHE A 182 6.83 8.22 -13.01
CA PHE A 182 7.29 8.22 -11.62
C PHE A 182 6.32 7.50 -10.67
N PHE A 183 5.01 7.68 -10.88
CA PHE A 183 3.99 7.00 -10.12
C PHE A 183 3.98 5.50 -10.45
N LEU A 184 3.98 5.12 -11.73
CA LEU A 184 3.97 3.72 -12.16
C LEU A 184 5.20 2.95 -11.67
N ASP A 185 6.37 3.58 -11.63
CA ASP A 185 7.62 3.03 -11.07
C ASP A 185 7.45 2.68 -9.58
N LYS A 186 6.81 3.56 -8.81
CA LYS A 186 6.53 3.33 -7.38
C LYS A 186 5.48 2.25 -7.15
N PHE A 187 4.53 2.10 -8.06
CA PHE A 187 3.48 1.08 -7.99
C PHE A 187 3.96 -0.32 -8.39
N GLY A 188 5.15 -0.44 -9.01
CA GLY A 188 5.67 -1.73 -9.47
C GLY A 188 4.95 -2.22 -10.71
N ILE A 189 4.66 -1.30 -11.64
CA ILE A 189 4.05 -1.65 -12.93
C ILE A 189 5.14 -2.27 -13.82
N ILE A 190 4.82 -3.41 -14.44
CA ILE A 190 5.72 -4.12 -15.35
C ILE A 190 5.42 -3.66 -16.79
N PRO A 191 6.33 -2.92 -17.45
CA PRO A 191 6.12 -2.48 -18.82
C PRO A 191 6.33 -3.62 -19.81
N VAL A 192 5.36 -3.81 -20.69
CA VAL A 192 5.40 -4.83 -21.76
C VAL A 192 5.11 -4.18 -23.10
N SER A 193 5.90 -4.53 -24.11
CA SER A 193 5.64 -4.12 -25.49
C SER A 193 4.87 -5.22 -26.23
N SER A 194 3.88 -4.84 -27.02
CA SER A 194 3.13 -5.75 -27.90
C SER A 194 4.02 -6.49 -28.90
N THR A 195 5.22 -5.98 -29.17
CA THR A 195 6.26 -6.61 -29.99
C THR A 195 7.06 -7.71 -29.29
N GLY A 196 6.58 -8.24 -28.16
CA GLY A 196 7.09 -9.50 -27.59
C GLY A 196 8.57 -9.44 -27.20
N SER A 197 8.97 -8.48 -26.35
CA SER A 197 10.32 -8.53 -25.81
C SER A 197 10.40 -9.69 -24.82
N LYS A 198 11.26 -10.70 -25.08
CA LYS A 198 11.54 -11.82 -24.15
C LYS A 198 11.81 -11.31 -22.73
N THR A 199 12.48 -10.17 -22.62
CA THR A 199 12.80 -9.46 -21.38
C THR A 199 11.57 -9.13 -20.53
N SER A 200 10.43 -8.84 -21.15
CA SER A 200 9.17 -8.55 -20.42
C SER A 200 8.60 -9.79 -19.74
N LEU A 201 8.68 -10.95 -20.40
CA LEU A 201 8.21 -12.23 -19.87
C LEU A 201 9.13 -12.74 -18.75
N GLU A 202 10.45 -12.57 -18.92
CA GLU A 202 11.44 -12.85 -17.88
C GLU A 202 11.19 -12.01 -16.62
N LEU A 203 10.80 -10.74 -16.77
CA LEU A 203 10.45 -9.87 -15.64
C LEU A 203 9.19 -10.35 -14.90
N ILE A 204 8.16 -10.79 -15.64
CA ILE A 204 6.95 -11.38 -15.05
C ILE A 204 7.33 -12.64 -14.26
N ALA A 205 8.08 -13.56 -14.87
CA ALA A 205 8.51 -14.79 -14.23
C ALA A 205 9.38 -14.52 -13.00
N LYS A 206 10.30 -13.55 -13.07
CA LYS A 206 11.11 -13.11 -11.94
C LYS A 206 10.25 -12.64 -10.77
N HIS A 207 9.26 -11.79 -11.02
CA HIS A 207 8.38 -11.30 -9.95
C HIS A 207 7.57 -12.42 -9.31
N ILE A 208 7.10 -13.39 -10.10
CA ILE A 208 6.40 -14.58 -9.60
C ILE A 208 7.35 -15.43 -8.73
N LYS A 209 8.59 -15.70 -9.18
CA LYS A 209 9.62 -16.41 -8.40
C LYS A 209 9.98 -15.72 -7.09
N GLU A 210 9.99 -14.40 -7.08
CA GLU A 210 10.17 -13.59 -5.85
C GLU A 210 8.95 -13.66 -4.91
N GLY A 211 7.90 -14.40 -5.28
CA GLY A 211 6.71 -14.59 -4.50
C GLY A 211 5.66 -13.50 -4.69
N ASN A 212 5.73 -12.67 -5.74
CA ASN A 212 4.76 -11.60 -5.96
C ASN A 212 3.56 -12.06 -6.79
N LEU A 213 2.43 -11.37 -6.62
CA LEU A 213 1.28 -11.51 -7.51
C LEU A 213 1.48 -10.61 -8.72
N VAL A 214 1.37 -11.17 -9.92
CA VAL A 214 1.40 -10.42 -11.18
C VAL A 214 0.02 -10.49 -11.81
N CYS A 215 -0.55 -9.36 -12.25
CA CYS A 215 -1.82 -9.33 -12.94
C CYS A 215 -1.63 -8.92 -14.39
N LEU A 216 -2.17 -9.73 -15.30
CA LEU A 216 -2.15 -9.53 -16.73
C LEU A 216 -3.58 -9.64 -17.28
N PHE A 217 -3.94 -8.71 -18.14
CA PHE A 217 -5.17 -8.74 -18.91
C PHE A 217 -4.87 -9.25 -20.33
N PRO A 218 -5.10 -10.54 -20.64
CA PRO A 218 -4.67 -11.15 -21.90
C PRO A 218 -5.41 -10.62 -23.14
N GLU A 219 -6.55 -9.93 -22.98
CA GLU A 219 -7.26 -9.27 -24.09
C GLU A 219 -6.42 -8.14 -24.73
N GLY A 220 -5.54 -7.50 -23.94
CA GLY A 220 -4.67 -6.40 -24.38
C GLY A 220 -5.40 -5.11 -24.80
N THR A 221 -6.73 -5.09 -24.79
CA THR A 221 -7.59 -3.94 -25.06
C THR A 221 -8.81 -3.97 -24.15
N LEU A 222 -9.40 -2.80 -23.88
CA LEU A 222 -10.65 -2.70 -23.14
C LEU A 222 -11.81 -3.24 -23.97
N SER A 223 -12.63 -4.12 -23.38
CA SER A 223 -13.85 -4.59 -23.98
C SER A 223 -14.87 -3.46 -24.13
N ARG A 224 -15.39 -3.29 -25.36
CA ARG A 224 -16.39 -2.26 -25.69
C ARG A 224 -17.82 -2.72 -25.49
N HIS A 225 -18.04 -4.02 -25.43
CA HIS A 225 -19.38 -4.63 -25.38
C HIS A 225 -19.64 -5.39 -24.08
N GLY A 226 -18.71 -5.37 -23.13
CA GLY A 226 -18.82 -6.11 -21.86
C GLY A 226 -18.69 -7.63 -22.02
N GLN A 227 -18.41 -8.11 -23.23
CA GLN A 227 -18.10 -9.52 -23.52
C GLN A 227 -16.58 -9.75 -23.47
N LEU A 228 -16.19 -11.00 -23.24
CA LEU A 228 -14.78 -11.41 -23.30
C LEU A 228 -14.29 -11.28 -24.75
N ASN A 229 -13.20 -10.53 -24.97
CA ASN A 229 -12.51 -10.58 -26.25
C ASN A 229 -11.59 -11.79 -26.34
N GLU A 230 -11.02 -11.99 -27.52
CA GLU A 230 -9.99 -13.00 -27.75
C GLU A 230 -8.76 -12.73 -26.87
N PHE A 231 -8.29 -13.76 -26.18
CA PHE A 231 -7.09 -13.70 -25.38
C PHE A 231 -5.87 -13.80 -26.30
N LYS A 232 -4.98 -12.81 -26.22
CA LYS A 232 -3.73 -12.83 -26.97
C LYS A 232 -2.77 -13.84 -26.35
N ALA A 233 -2.19 -14.67 -27.21
CA ALA A 233 -1.10 -15.56 -26.84
C ALA A 233 0.17 -14.76 -26.47
N GLY A 234 1.05 -15.38 -25.68
CA GLY A 234 2.35 -14.88 -25.28
C GLY A 234 2.56 -14.86 -23.75
N PHE A 235 1.49 -14.90 -22.97
CA PHE A 235 1.61 -15.02 -21.51
C PHE A 235 1.97 -16.44 -21.06
N GLU A 236 1.65 -17.45 -21.88
CA GLU A 236 2.03 -18.84 -21.65
C GLU A 236 3.55 -19.00 -21.65
N LEU A 237 4.25 -18.21 -22.48
CA LEU A 237 5.72 -18.19 -22.52
C LEU A 237 6.33 -17.70 -21.20
N ALA A 238 5.64 -16.87 -20.42
CA ALA A 238 6.13 -16.50 -19.09
C ALA A 238 6.14 -17.72 -18.15
N CYS A 239 5.24 -18.67 -18.38
CA CYS A 239 5.14 -19.91 -17.60
C CYS A 239 6.27 -20.89 -17.93
N GLU A 240 6.86 -20.83 -19.12
CA GLU A 240 8.05 -21.65 -19.47
C GLU A 240 9.28 -21.31 -18.61
N TYR A 241 9.36 -20.08 -18.09
CA TYR A 241 10.44 -19.67 -17.19
C TYR A 241 10.17 -20.07 -15.73
N LEU A 242 9.02 -20.67 -15.43
CA LEU A 242 8.59 -21.05 -14.09
C LEU A 242 8.60 -22.58 -13.96
N SER A 243 9.05 -23.05 -12.81
CA SER A 243 8.84 -24.42 -12.35
C SER A 243 7.43 -24.56 -11.78
N GLU A 244 6.89 -25.78 -11.68
CA GLU A 244 5.54 -26.01 -11.13
C GLU A 244 5.33 -25.41 -9.72
N ASP A 245 6.41 -25.34 -8.93
CA ASP A 245 6.40 -24.80 -7.57
C ASP A 245 6.58 -23.27 -7.48
N ASP A 246 6.97 -22.59 -8.56
CA ASP A 246 7.31 -21.16 -8.53
C ASP A 246 6.05 -20.27 -8.41
N GLY A 247 4.91 -20.73 -8.92
CA GLY A 247 3.65 -20.02 -8.82
C GLY A 247 2.51 -20.64 -9.63
N LYS A 248 1.28 -20.19 -9.36
CA LYS A 248 0.07 -20.71 -10.01
C LYS A 248 -0.56 -19.67 -10.92
N ILE A 249 -1.18 -20.12 -12.01
CA ILE A 249 -2.10 -19.29 -12.78
C ILE A 249 -3.45 -19.30 -12.07
N ILE A 250 -3.97 -18.10 -11.78
CA ILE A 250 -5.27 -17.94 -11.14
C ILE A 250 -6.15 -17.10 -12.06
N PRO A 251 -7.13 -17.74 -12.73
CA PRO A 251 -8.10 -17.00 -13.52
C PRO A 251 -9.04 -16.22 -12.58
N PHE A 252 -9.40 -15.01 -12.98
CA PHE A 252 -10.42 -14.20 -12.31
C PHE A 252 -11.34 -13.54 -13.34
N TYR A 253 -12.51 -13.12 -12.89
CA TYR A 253 -13.51 -12.47 -13.72
C TYR A 253 -14.11 -11.26 -13.01
N ILE A 254 -14.24 -10.16 -13.73
CA ILE A 254 -14.83 -8.89 -13.27
C ILE A 254 -16.15 -8.68 -14.00
N ARG A 255 -17.20 -8.36 -13.25
CA ARG A 255 -18.53 -8.02 -13.77
C ARG A 255 -19.17 -6.90 -12.96
N GLY A 256 -19.99 -6.07 -13.61
CA GLY A 256 -20.88 -5.11 -12.95
C GLY A 256 -20.37 -3.67 -12.87
N LEU A 257 -19.35 -3.34 -13.68
CA LEU A 257 -18.93 -1.96 -13.92
C LEU A 257 -19.80 -1.30 -14.99
#